data_AF-E9FRI6-F1
#
_entry.id   AF-E9FRI6-F1
#
_cell.length_a   1.000
_cell.length_b   1.000
_cell.length_c   1.000
_cell.angle_alpha   90.00
_cell.angle_beta   90.00
_cell.angle_gamma   90.00
#
_symmetry.space_group_name_H-M   'P 1'
#
loop_
_entity.id
_entity.type
_entity.pdbx_description
1 polymer ?
#
loop_
_entity_poly.entity_id
_entity_poly.type
_entity_poly.pdbx_seq_one_letter_code
_entity_poly.pdbx_strand_id
1 'polypeptide(L)'
;MLDGFDEISSQLQEKAIHLMKAITFNKSAQLFVTTRPHMIDQLQFQLSQLAYSLENFTEKDQIDYLSEYWETNLKELEDKSVIIRKFSEYFIQRVSHTLKDKEKSFIGIPLQCRLMAEYFQSDLLDIIKENRNESEIQKLLDGQKFDLATMYKRLMETKRRVFLQEKITVSAPNQIMAYAIDGFMKKTGVGNSQLGCTKIRDSREILEILKDSMRGEIGRFWPGRTRVYEDSGELPTPGGWQ
;
A
#
# COMPACT_ATOMS: atom_id res chain seq x y z
N MET A 1 -3.64 -21.43 1.99
CA MET A 1 -2.80 -20.27 1.61
C MET A 1 -1.75 -20.08 2.69
N LEU A 2 -0.48 -19.90 2.30
CA LEU A 2 0.62 -19.51 3.18
C LEU A 2 1.01 -18.10 2.79
N ASP A 3 0.79 -17.13 3.68
CA ASP A 3 1.03 -15.72 3.41
C ASP A 3 2.32 -15.26 4.09
N GLY A 4 3.23 -14.62 3.35
CA GLY A 4 4.48 -14.06 3.85
C GLY A 4 5.53 -15.10 4.22
N PHE A 5 5.94 -15.98 3.31
CA PHE A 5 6.99 -16.99 3.58
C PHE A 5 8.30 -16.37 4.08
N ASP A 6 8.67 -15.19 3.56
CA ASP A 6 9.86 -14.45 3.98
C ASP A 6 9.82 -13.98 5.45
N GLU A 7 8.64 -13.92 6.06
CA GLU A 7 8.47 -13.56 7.48
C GLU A 7 8.73 -14.76 8.41
N ILE A 8 8.81 -15.98 7.86
CA ILE A 8 9.15 -17.18 8.64
C ILE A 8 10.64 -17.15 8.97
N SER A 9 10.98 -17.38 10.24
CA SER A 9 12.38 -17.50 10.68
C SER A 9 13.13 -18.55 9.87
N SER A 10 14.38 -18.30 9.51
CA SER A 10 15.21 -19.21 8.71
C SER A 10 15.23 -20.66 9.24
N GLN A 11 15.23 -20.85 10.55
CA GLN A 11 15.20 -22.17 11.21
C GLN A 11 13.94 -23.00 10.92
N LEU A 12 12.83 -22.34 10.58
CA LEU A 12 11.54 -22.97 10.31
C LEU A 12 11.19 -23.01 8.82
N GLN A 13 11.89 -22.26 7.97
CA GLN A 13 11.64 -22.20 6.53
C GLN A 13 11.79 -23.59 5.86
N GLU A 14 12.79 -24.39 6.24
CA GLU A 14 12.95 -25.75 5.71
C GLU A 14 11.75 -26.65 6.06
N LYS A 15 11.28 -26.56 7.31
CA LYS A 15 10.11 -27.32 7.76
C LYS A 15 8.85 -26.88 7.02
N ALA A 16 8.69 -25.58 6.79
CA ALA A 16 7.61 -25.04 5.98
C ALA A 16 7.68 -25.58 4.55
N ILE A 17 8.87 -25.60 3.92
CA ILE A 17 9.05 -26.18 2.58
C ILE A 17 8.66 -27.65 2.53
N HIS A 18 9.06 -28.46 3.51
CA HIS A 18 8.66 -29.87 3.57
C HIS A 18 7.15 -30.03 3.70
N LEU A 19 6.50 -29.20 4.52
CA LEU A 19 5.04 -29.19 4.63
C LEU A 19 4.39 -28.83 3.29
N MET A 20 4.88 -27.79 2.60
CA MET A 20 4.37 -27.40 1.27
C MET A 20 4.49 -28.55 0.26
N LYS A 21 5.65 -29.22 0.20
CA LYS A 21 5.87 -30.40 -0.66
C LYS A 21 4.87 -31.52 -0.36
N ALA A 22 4.67 -31.84 0.92
CA ALA A 22 3.72 -32.87 1.35
C ALA A 22 2.27 -32.54 0.96
N ILE A 23 1.87 -31.27 1.09
CA ILE A 23 0.55 -30.79 0.64
C ILE A 23 0.42 -30.94 -0.87
N THR A 24 1.40 -30.47 -1.65
CA THR A 24 1.35 -30.55 -3.13
C THR A 24 1.41 -31.96 -3.68
N PHE A 25 1.97 -32.92 -2.93
CA PHE A 25 1.95 -34.34 -3.30
C PHE A 25 0.53 -34.91 -3.26
N ASN A 26 -0.31 -34.38 -2.37
CA ASN A 26 -1.72 -34.72 -2.31
C ASN A 26 -2.50 -33.86 -3.31
N LYS A 27 -2.75 -34.39 -4.51
CA LYS A 27 -3.40 -33.70 -5.65
C LYS A 27 -4.81 -33.15 -5.39
N SER A 28 -5.35 -33.33 -4.19
CA SER A 28 -6.65 -32.81 -3.77
C SER A 28 -6.61 -31.35 -3.28
N ALA A 29 -5.42 -30.77 -3.06
CA ALA A 29 -5.29 -29.41 -2.54
C ALA A 29 -4.41 -28.52 -3.43
N GLN A 30 -4.89 -27.30 -3.68
CA GLN A 30 -4.08 -26.23 -4.26
C GLN A 30 -3.47 -25.37 -3.14
N LEU A 31 -2.21 -24.98 -3.31
CA LEU A 31 -1.48 -24.19 -2.32
C LEU A 31 -0.99 -22.88 -2.95
N PHE A 32 -1.55 -21.77 -2.47
CA PHE A 32 -1.05 -20.43 -2.74
C PHE A 32 -0.03 -20.03 -1.68
N VAL A 33 1.12 -19.53 -2.13
CA VAL A 33 2.22 -19.05 -1.29
C VAL A 33 2.59 -17.64 -1.72
N THR A 34 2.64 -16.70 -0.79
CA THR A 34 3.15 -15.35 -1.05
C THR A 34 4.51 -15.15 -0.38
N THR A 35 5.35 -14.33 -0.98
CA THR A 35 6.69 -14.02 -0.46
C THR A 35 7.21 -12.73 -1.06
N ARG A 36 8.23 -12.12 -0.46
CA ARG A 36 8.98 -11.00 -1.09
C ARG A 36 9.89 -11.47 -2.23
N PRO A 37 10.21 -10.58 -3.19
CA PRO A 37 10.99 -10.92 -4.39
C PRO A 37 12.31 -11.66 -4.13
N HIS A 38 13.03 -11.29 -3.07
CA HIS A 38 14.32 -11.90 -2.74
C HIS A 38 14.28 -13.39 -2.36
N MET A 39 13.10 -13.95 -2.08
CA MET A 39 12.91 -15.36 -1.71
C MET A 39 12.26 -16.19 -2.84
N ILE A 40 11.94 -15.57 -3.98
CA ILE A 40 11.24 -16.21 -5.09
C ILE A 40 12.07 -17.36 -5.66
N ASP A 41 13.32 -17.11 -6.05
CA ASP A 41 14.17 -18.10 -6.73
C ASP A 41 14.35 -19.36 -5.88
N GLN A 42 14.54 -19.20 -4.57
CA GLN A 42 14.65 -20.31 -3.63
C GLN A 42 13.36 -21.15 -3.60
N LEU A 43 12.19 -20.52 -3.52
CA LEU A 43 10.92 -21.23 -3.47
C LEU A 43 10.60 -21.91 -4.81
N GLN A 44 10.85 -21.24 -5.93
CA GLN A 44 10.66 -21.84 -7.26
C GLN A 44 11.53 -23.08 -7.44
N PHE A 45 12.80 -23.00 -7.05
CA PHE A 45 13.72 -24.14 -7.10
C PHE A 45 13.25 -25.29 -6.20
N GLN A 46 12.84 -24.98 -4.96
CA GLN A 46 12.45 -26.00 -4.00
C GLN A 46 11.12 -26.67 -4.33
N LEU A 47 10.16 -25.93 -4.88
CA LEU A 47 8.82 -26.44 -5.19
C LEU A 47 8.67 -26.90 -6.64
N SER A 48 9.66 -26.63 -7.49
CA SER A 48 9.60 -26.85 -8.95
C SER A 48 8.35 -26.20 -9.57
N GLN A 49 8.01 -24.99 -9.11
CA GLN A 49 6.86 -24.21 -9.57
C GLN A 49 7.29 -22.84 -10.08
N LEU A 50 6.54 -22.30 -11.04
CA LEU A 50 6.73 -20.93 -11.49
C LEU A 50 6.05 -19.95 -10.53
N ALA A 51 6.75 -18.86 -10.22
CA ALA A 51 6.19 -17.77 -9.43
C ALA A 51 5.48 -16.77 -10.34
N TYR A 52 4.39 -16.22 -9.83
CA TYR A 52 3.70 -15.08 -10.42
C TYR A 52 4.05 -13.82 -9.62
N SER A 53 4.17 -12.69 -10.29
CA SER A 53 4.41 -11.39 -9.65
C SER A 53 3.13 -10.58 -9.62
N LEU A 54 2.87 -9.91 -8.50
CA LEU A 54 1.83 -8.90 -8.44
C LEU A 54 2.37 -7.61 -9.06
N GLU A 55 1.69 -7.15 -10.11
CA GLU A 55 2.02 -5.89 -10.76
C GLU A 55 1.47 -4.70 -9.97
N ASN A 56 2.11 -3.55 -10.16
CA ASN A 56 1.57 -2.29 -9.67
C ASN A 56 0.31 -1.91 -10.45
N PHE A 57 -0.57 -1.14 -9.83
CA PHE A 57 -1.73 -0.56 -10.49
C PHE A 57 -1.32 0.26 -11.71
N THR A 58 -2.02 0.02 -12.82
CA THR A 58 -1.98 0.90 -13.98
C THR A 58 -2.62 2.25 -13.65
N GLU A 59 -2.42 3.25 -14.51
CA GLU A 59 -3.07 4.56 -14.33
C GLU A 59 -4.60 4.43 -14.25
N LYS A 60 -5.19 3.54 -15.05
CA LYS A 60 -6.62 3.24 -15.00
C LYS A 60 -7.00 2.62 -13.65
N ASP A 61 -6.26 1.60 -13.20
CA ASP A 61 -6.54 0.94 -11.91
C ASP A 61 -6.41 1.94 -10.75
N GLN A 62 -5.46 2.87 -10.81
CA GLN A 62 -5.31 3.92 -9.80
C GLN A 62 -6.54 4.83 -9.75
N ILE A 63 -7.00 5.32 -10.91
CA ILE A 63 -8.19 6.19 -10.99
C ILE A 63 -9.44 5.44 -10.52
N ASP A 64 -9.62 4.20 -10.96
CA ASP A 64 -10.75 3.35 -10.60
C ASP A 64 -10.75 3.08 -9.09
N TYR A 65 -9.60 2.70 -8.52
CA TYR A 65 -9.43 2.46 -7.08
C TYR A 65 -9.73 3.70 -6.24
N LEU A 66 -9.15 4.85 -6.59
CA LEU A 66 -9.37 6.10 -5.87
C LEU A 66 -10.85 6.52 -5.90
N SER A 67 -11.49 6.38 -7.05
CA SER A 67 -12.90 6.72 -7.22
C SER A 67 -13.79 5.81 -6.36
N GLU A 68 -13.61 4.49 -6.43
CA GLU A 68 -14.37 3.53 -5.61
C GLU A 68 -14.13 3.77 -4.11
N TYR A 69 -12.88 4.07 -3.73
CA TYR A 69 -12.52 4.37 -2.35
C TYR A 69 -13.30 5.59 -1.82
N TRP A 70 -13.27 6.73 -2.51
CA TRP A 70 -13.96 7.94 -2.03
C TRP A 70 -15.48 7.84 -2.15
N GLU A 71 -16.01 7.17 -3.18
CA GLU A 71 -17.44 6.89 -3.28
C GLU A 71 -17.92 6.08 -2.08
N THR A 72 -17.15 5.07 -1.67
CA THR A 72 -17.45 4.21 -0.54
C THR A 72 -17.32 4.94 0.81
N ASN A 73 -16.36 5.84 0.96
CA ASN A 73 -16.09 6.50 2.24
C ASN A 73 -16.86 7.83 2.43
N LEU A 74 -17.41 8.42 1.36
CA LEU A 74 -18.14 9.70 1.42
C LEU A 74 -19.66 9.54 1.23
N LYS A 75 -20.24 8.37 1.55
CA LYS A 75 -21.59 7.92 1.13
C LYS A 75 -22.77 8.86 1.41
N GLU A 76 -22.60 9.84 2.28
CA GLU A 76 -23.66 10.74 2.74
C GLU A 76 -24.02 11.85 1.73
N LEU A 77 -23.35 11.92 0.58
CA LEU A 77 -23.53 12.96 -0.42
C LEU A 77 -24.10 12.37 -1.73
N GLU A 78 -25.24 12.89 -2.18
CA GLU A 78 -25.86 12.55 -3.48
C GLU A 78 -25.07 13.13 -4.67
N ASP A 79 -25.17 12.50 -5.85
CA ASP A 79 -24.63 12.97 -7.15
C ASP A 79 -23.13 13.34 -7.21
N LYS A 80 -22.30 12.76 -6.33
CA LYS A 80 -20.85 13.03 -6.24
C LYS A 80 -19.96 12.23 -7.19
N SER A 81 -20.46 11.21 -7.89
CA SER A 81 -19.61 10.27 -8.66
C SER A 81 -18.79 10.97 -9.74
N VAL A 82 -19.40 11.93 -10.46
CA VAL A 82 -18.73 12.70 -11.51
C VAL A 82 -17.58 13.54 -10.96
N ILE A 83 -17.80 14.24 -9.83
CA ILE A 83 -16.77 15.10 -9.24
C ILE A 83 -15.64 14.27 -8.61
N ILE A 84 -15.97 13.13 -7.99
CA ILE A 84 -14.97 12.18 -7.47
C ILE A 84 -14.10 11.64 -8.61
N ARG A 85 -14.72 11.19 -9.71
CA ARG A 85 -13.99 10.66 -10.87
C ARG A 85 -13.03 11.70 -11.44
N LYS A 86 -13.51 12.93 -11.65
CA LYS A 86 -12.68 14.04 -12.11
C LYS A 86 -11.53 14.33 -11.15
N PHE A 87 -11.79 14.35 -9.85
CA PHE A 87 -10.75 14.54 -8.84
C PHE A 87 -9.68 13.44 -8.92
N SER A 88 -10.07 12.17 -9.05
CA SER A 88 -9.15 11.05 -9.26
C SER A 88 -8.27 11.24 -10.49
N GLU A 89 -8.87 11.62 -11.63
CA GLU A 89 -8.16 11.85 -12.90
C GLU A 89 -7.14 12.99 -12.77
N TYR A 90 -7.57 14.15 -12.25
CA TYR A 90 -6.67 15.28 -12.03
C TYR A 90 -5.55 14.94 -11.04
N PHE A 91 -5.87 14.23 -9.95
CA PHE A 91 -4.89 13.83 -8.97
C PHE A 91 -3.80 12.94 -9.58
N ILE A 92 -4.18 11.90 -10.32
CA ILE A 92 -3.22 11.01 -10.98
C ILE A 92 -2.44 11.74 -12.06
N GLN A 93 -3.08 12.60 -12.84
CA GLN A 93 -2.39 13.44 -13.81
C GLN A 93 -1.31 14.29 -13.12
N ARG A 94 -1.63 14.96 -12.01
CA ARG A 94 -0.67 15.80 -11.26
C ARG A 94 0.50 15.00 -10.70
N VAL A 95 0.25 13.82 -10.14
CA VAL A 95 1.30 12.92 -9.63
C VAL A 95 2.20 12.47 -10.78
N SER A 96 1.63 12.03 -11.90
CA SER A 96 2.35 11.57 -13.09
C SER A 96 3.20 12.66 -13.77
N HIS A 97 2.80 13.93 -13.67
CA HIS A 97 3.59 15.07 -14.17
C HIS A 97 4.73 15.46 -13.24
N THR A 98 4.56 15.25 -11.93
CA THR A 98 5.54 15.69 -10.93
C THR A 98 6.63 14.64 -10.70
N LEU A 99 6.24 13.36 -10.64
CA LEU A 99 7.14 12.25 -10.41
C LEU A 99 7.84 11.82 -11.71
N LYS A 100 9.15 11.57 -11.64
CA LYS A 100 9.97 11.21 -12.81
C LYS A 100 10.30 9.73 -12.82
N ASP A 101 10.37 9.15 -14.02
CA ASP A 101 10.86 7.78 -14.26
C ASP A 101 10.26 6.73 -13.30
N LYS A 102 11.11 6.13 -12.45
CA LYS A 102 10.74 5.10 -11.47
C LYS A 102 9.85 5.63 -10.35
N GLU A 103 9.85 6.94 -10.09
CA GLU A 103 9.00 7.52 -9.05
C GLU A 103 7.52 7.45 -9.42
N LYS A 104 7.17 7.41 -10.71
CA LYS A 104 5.78 7.26 -11.18
C LYS A 104 5.11 6.00 -10.65
N SER A 105 5.89 4.96 -10.34
CA SER A 105 5.34 3.73 -9.77
C SER A 105 4.92 3.87 -8.31
N PHE A 106 5.24 4.99 -7.63
CA PHE A 106 4.87 5.23 -6.24
C PHE A 106 3.38 5.03 -6.03
N ILE A 107 2.55 5.79 -6.74
CA ILE A 107 1.10 5.67 -6.59
C ILE A 107 0.53 4.39 -7.24
N GLY A 108 1.32 3.70 -8.06
CA GLY A 108 0.99 2.37 -8.57
C GLY A 108 1.05 1.29 -7.49
N ILE A 109 1.76 1.50 -6.38
CA ILE A 109 1.77 0.52 -5.28
C ILE A 109 0.43 0.62 -4.52
N PRO A 110 -0.39 -0.44 -4.44
CA PRO A 110 -1.75 -0.36 -3.90
C PRO A 110 -1.84 0.26 -2.51
N LEU A 111 -0.89 -0.07 -1.61
CA LEU A 111 -0.83 0.50 -0.27
C LEU A 111 -0.54 2.00 -0.28
N GLN A 112 0.33 2.47 -1.18
CA GLN A 112 0.66 3.88 -1.30
C GLN A 112 -0.51 4.65 -1.91
N CYS A 113 -1.17 4.09 -2.93
CA CYS A 113 -2.41 4.62 -3.50
C CYS A 113 -3.49 4.84 -2.43
N ARG A 114 -3.74 3.83 -1.60
CA ARG A 114 -4.70 3.91 -0.49
C ARG A 114 -4.36 5.00 0.52
N LEU A 115 -3.11 5.10 0.95
CA LEU A 115 -2.70 6.10 1.94
C LEU A 115 -2.86 7.53 1.41
N MET A 116 -2.69 7.72 0.10
CA MET A 116 -2.97 9.00 -0.55
C MET A 116 -4.48 9.27 -0.64
N ALA A 117 -5.30 8.25 -0.90
CA ALA A 117 -6.76 8.36 -0.86
C ALA A 117 -7.25 8.82 0.52
N GLU A 118 -6.74 8.19 1.58
CA GLU A 118 -7.02 8.53 2.98
C GLU A 118 -6.57 9.95 3.34
N TYR A 119 -5.45 10.40 2.78
CA TYR A 119 -4.94 11.74 3.03
C TYR A 119 -5.84 12.82 2.41
N PHE A 120 -6.26 12.66 1.16
CA PHE A 120 -7.06 13.66 0.42
C PHE A 120 -8.58 13.57 0.67
N GLN A 121 -9.03 12.61 1.48
CA GLN A 121 -10.46 12.40 1.72
C GLN A 121 -11.16 13.63 2.31
N SER A 122 -10.54 14.33 3.26
CA SER A 122 -11.12 15.55 3.85
C SER A 122 -11.21 16.69 2.84
N ASP A 123 -10.13 16.89 2.07
CA ASP A 123 -10.08 17.96 1.06
C ASP A 123 -11.16 17.75 -0.01
N LEU A 124 -11.36 16.51 -0.45
CA LEU A 124 -12.42 16.16 -1.39
C LEU A 124 -13.82 16.33 -0.79
N LEU A 125 -14.02 15.99 0.49
CA LEU A 125 -15.28 16.21 1.18
C LEU A 125 -15.66 17.70 1.22
N ASP A 126 -14.69 18.57 1.50
CA ASP A 126 -14.90 20.02 1.55
C ASP A 126 -15.23 20.59 0.17
N ILE A 127 -14.54 20.13 -0.89
CA ILE A 127 -14.84 20.48 -2.29
C ILE A 127 -16.29 20.13 -2.65
N ILE A 128 -16.76 18.93 -2.29
CA ILE A 128 -18.11 18.49 -2.62
C ILE A 128 -19.16 19.31 -1.85
N LYS A 129 -18.93 19.54 -0.54
CA LYS A 129 -19.86 20.31 0.30
C LYS A 129 -20.01 21.77 -0.14
N GLU A 130 -18.94 22.37 -0.61
CA GLU A 130 -18.93 23.76 -1.07
C GLU A 130 -19.39 23.91 -2.53
N ASN A 131 -19.80 22.80 -3.18
CA ASN A 131 -20.20 22.76 -4.59
C ASN A 131 -19.19 23.44 -5.52
N ARG A 132 -17.90 23.24 -5.21
CA ARG A 132 -16.79 23.85 -5.93
C ARG A 132 -16.75 23.35 -7.36
N ASN A 133 -16.41 24.24 -8.29
CA ASN A 133 -16.33 23.89 -9.70
C ASN A 133 -14.99 23.21 -10.04
N GLU A 134 -14.90 22.67 -11.25
CA GLU A 134 -13.70 21.96 -11.74
C GLU A 134 -12.41 22.78 -11.66
N SER A 135 -12.49 24.11 -11.86
CA SER A 135 -11.32 24.99 -11.78
C SER A 135 -10.76 25.08 -10.36
N GLU A 136 -11.59 24.90 -9.33
CA GLU A 136 -11.16 24.96 -7.94
C GLU A 136 -10.51 23.65 -7.47
N ILE A 137 -10.95 22.51 -8.01
CA ILE A 137 -10.26 21.21 -7.85
C ILE A 137 -8.83 21.33 -8.39
N GLN A 138 -8.69 21.88 -9.59
CA GLN A 138 -7.39 22.04 -10.22
C GLN A 138 -6.49 22.99 -9.42
N LYS A 139 -7.01 24.15 -8.97
CA LYS A 139 -6.26 25.08 -8.11
C LYS A 139 -5.82 24.45 -6.80
N LEU A 140 -6.67 23.64 -6.16
CA LEU A 140 -6.32 22.97 -4.91
C LEU A 140 -5.15 22.01 -5.14
N LEU A 141 -5.22 21.17 -6.17
CA LEU A 141 -4.17 20.20 -6.48
C LEU A 141 -2.90 20.86 -7.03
N ASP A 142 -2.99 21.94 -7.80
CA ASP A 142 -1.84 22.70 -8.29
C ASP A 142 -1.07 23.38 -7.15
N GLY A 143 -1.78 23.78 -6.09
CA GLY A 143 -1.17 24.31 -4.87
C GLY A 143 -0.46 23.25 -4.01
N GLN A 144 -0.66 21.96 -4.29
CA GLN A 144 0.00 20.86 -3.58
C GLN A 144 1.34 20.49 -4.21
N LYS A 145 2.30 20.12 -3.35
CA LYS A 145 3.55 19.51 -3.79
C LYS A 145 3.38 17.99 -3.87
N PHE A 146 3.64 17.43 -5.05
CA PHE A 146 3.61 16.00 -5.34
C PHE A 146 5.01 15.41 -5.57
N ASP A 147 6.06 16.07 -5.09
CA ASP A 147 7.38 15.46 -5.10
C ASP A 147 7.43 14.26 -4.13
N LEU A 148 8.29 13.29 -4.45
CA LEU A 148 8.35 12.02 -3.74
C LEU A 148 8.59 12.19 -2.23
N ALA A 149 9.43 13.15 -1.82
CA ALA A 149 9.73 13.41 -0.42
C ALA A 149 8.50 13.94 0.33
N THR A 150 7.76 14.89 -0.27
CA THR A 150 6.50 15.38 0.29
C THR A 150 5.46 14.26 0.39
N MET A 151 5.34 13.41 -0.63
CA MET A 151 4.39 12.29 -0.61
C MET A 151 4.74 11.26 0.46
N TYR A 152 6.01 10.91 0.63
CA TYR A 152 6.45 10.03 1.72
C TYR A 152 6.20 10.65 3.09
N LYS A 153 6.47 11.94 3.26
CA LYS A 153 6.19 12.64 4.52
C LYS A 153 4.70 12.53 4.89
N ARG A 154 3.82 12.82 3.94
CA ARG A 154 2.36 12.72 4.11
C ARG A 154 1.93 11.28 4.42
N LEU A 155 2.51 10.30 3.73
CA LEU A 155 2.26 8.89 3.99
C LEU A 155 2.61 8.51 5.44
N MET A 156 3.76 8.97 5.95
CA MET A 156 4.18 8.71 7.33
C MET A 156 3.28 9.41 8.34
N GLU A 157 2.84 10.64 8.05
CA GLU A 157 1.87 11.37 8.88
C GLU A 157 0.51 10.65 8.94
N THR A 158 0.01 10.17 7.79
CA THR A 158 -1.22 9.37 7.72
C THR A 158 -1.07 8.06 8.50
N LYS A 159 0.02 7.32 8.29
CA LYS A 159 0.30 6.07 9.03
C LYS A 159 0.36 6.31 10.54
N ARG A 160 1.01 7.41 10.96
CA ARG A 160 1.05 7.82 12.37
C ARG A 160 -0.36 8.06 12.92
N ARG A 161 -1.19 8.81 12.20
CA ARG A 161 -2.56 9.13 12.60
C ARG A 161 -3.40 7.85 12.76
N VAL A 162 -3.37 6.96 11.77
CA VAL A 162 -4.09 5.68 11.80
C VAL A 162 -3.63 4.81 12.98
N PHE A 163 -2.32 4.65 13.16
CA PHE A 163 -1.77 3.88 14.27
C PHE A 163 -2.19 4.43 15.64
N LEU A 164 -2.16 5.76 15.82
CA LEU A 164 -2.60 6.39 17.06
C LEU A 164 -4.09 6.17 17.30
N GLN A 165 -4.93 6.35 16.28
CA GLN A 165 -6.37 6.11 16.40
C GLN A 165 -6.66 4.66 16.81
N GLU A 166 -6.01 3.69 16.17
CA GLU A 166 -6.21 2.28 16.48
C GLU A 166 -5.70 1.89 17.87
N LYS A 167 -4.52 2.36 18.29
CA LYS A 167 -3.93 2.01 19.59
C LYS A 167 -4.57 2.74 20.77
N ILE A 168 -5.02 3.98 20.61
CA ILE A 168 -5.73 4.74 21.66
C ILE A 168 -7.13 4.16 21.89
N THR A 169 -7.74 3.55 20.88
CA THR A 169 -9.04 2.88 21.03
C THR A 169 -8.92 1.55 21.81
N VAL A 170 -7.73 0.95 21.86
CA VAL A 170 -7.45 -0.35 22.51
C VAL A 170 -6.91 -0.21 23.95
N SER A 171 -6.48 0.99 24.37
CA SER A 171 -5.99 1.25 25.72
C SER A 171 -6.30 2.69 26.10
N ALA A 172 -6.92 2.90 27.27
CA ALA A 172 -7.21 4.22 27.82
C ALA A 172 -5.99 5.16 27.61
N PRO A 173 -6.20 6.40 27.13
CA PRO A 173 -5.13 7.23 26.57
C PRO A 173 -4.05 7.52 27.62
N ASN A 174 -2.99 6.73 27.61
CA ASN A 174 -1.83 7.00 28.45
C ASN A 174 -0.97 8.02 27.70
N GLN A 175 -1.07 9.28 28.09
CA GLN A 175 -0.30 10.40 27.52
C GLN A 175 1.20 10.08 27.44
N ILE A 176 1.70 9.26 28.38
CA ILE A 176 3.09 8.77 28.41
C ILE A 176 3.43 7.96 27.15
N MET A 177 2.52 7.13 26.65
CA MET A 177 2.72 6.33 25.43
C MET A 177 2.78 7.21 24.19
N ALA A 178 1.93 8.23 24.11
CA ALA A 178 1.96 9.21 23.03
C ALA A 178 3.29 10.01 23.01
N TYR A 179 3.77 10.43 24.19
CA TYR A 179 5.07 11.09 24.34
C TYR A 179 6.25 10.17 24.02
N ALA A 180 6.18 8.89 24.39
CA ALA A 180 7.23 7.91 24.08
C ALA A 180 7.32 7.62 22.58
N ILE A 181 6.18 7.50 21.89
CA ILE A 181 6.11 7.35 20.44
C ILE A 181 6.66 8.61 19.74
N ASP A 182 6.29 9.82 20.19
CA ASP A 182 6.80 11.08 19.62
C ASP A 182 8.32 11.22 19.83
N GLY A 183 8.82 10.84 21.01
CA GLY A 183 10.24 10.82 21.34
C GLY A 183 11.05 9.83 20.51
N PHE A 184 10.53 8.62 20.29
CA PHE A 184 11.16 7.60 19.45
C PHE A 184 11.29 8.09 17.99
N MET A 185 10.25 8.74 17.47
CA MET A 185 10.19 9.18 16.07
C MET A 185 11.01 10.45 15.79
N LYS A 186 11.18 11.35 16.77
CA LYS A 186 12.15 12.46 16.65
C LYS A 186 13.59 11.96 16.60
N LYS A 187 13.89 10.84 17.28
CA LYS A 187 15.21 10.24 17.35
C LYS A 187 15.61 9.50 16.07
N THR A 188 14.63 9.04 15.27
CA THR A 188 14.86 8.36 13.98
C THR A 188 14.98 9.32 12.78
N GLY A 189 15.02 10.64 13.01
CA GLY A 189 15.37 11.62 11.97
C GLY A 189 14.23 12.07 11.05
N VAL A 190 12.97 11.77 11.36
CA VAL A 190 11.82 12.22 10.55
C VAL A 190 11.43 13.68 10.86
N GLY A 191 12.09 14.32 11.84
CA GLY A 191 11.70 15.63 12.38
C GLY A 191 12.49 16.87 11.93
N ASN A 192 13.62 16.75 11.22
CA ASN A 192 14.47 17.91 10.93
C ASN A 192 14.70 18.12 9.42
N SER A 193 13.80 18.87 8.80
CA SER A 193 14.17 19.73 7.68
C SER A 193 15.04 20.87 8.23
N GLN A 194 16.28 20.98 7.74
CA GLN A 194 17.32 21.94 8.12
C GLN A 194 18.19 21.55 9.32
N LEU A 195 19.09 20.57 9.13
CA LEU A 195 20.48 20.66 9.59
C LEU A 195 21.30 19.53 8.98
N GLY A 196 22.26 19.90 8.13
CA GLY A 196 23.49 19.17 7.91
C GLY A 196 23.38 17.85 7.13
N CYS A 197 23.73 17.92 5.85
CA CYS A 197 24.53 16.87 5.23
C CYS A 197 25.80 16.64 6.07
N THR A 198 25.75 15.82 7.12
CA THR A 198 26.94 15.23 7.76
C THR A 198 26.53 14.11 8.70
N LYS A 199 26.92 12.89 8.33
CA LYS A 199 26.85 11.63 9.08
C LYS A 199 25.49 10.94 9.19
N ILE A 200 24.83 10.70 8.05
CA ILE A 200 24.10 9.43 7.88
C ILE A 200 25.16 8.40 7.49
N ARG A 201 25.81 7.82 8.49
CA ARG A 201 26.77 6.74 8.29
C ARG A 201 25.97 5.45 8.26
N ASP A 202 25.63 5.06 7.03
CA ASP A 202 25.03 3.80 6.64
C ASP A 202 23.49 3.76 6.65
N SER A 203 22.92 4.04 5.48
CA SER A 203 21.52 3.83 5.12
C SER A 203 21.03 2.39 5.32
N ARG A 204 21.94 1.43 5.52
CA ARG A 204 21.61 0.05 5.92
C ARG A 204 21.07 -0.05 7.34
N GLU A 205 21.55 0.76 8.27
CA GLU A 205 21.16 0.67 9.68
C GLU A 205 19.73 1.18 9.91
N ILE A 206 19.34 2.25 9.22
CA ILE A 206 17.95 2.76 9.20
C ILE A 206 17.01 1.77 8.51
N LEU A 207 17.45 1.15 7.41
CA LEU A 207 16.66 0.11 6.73
C LEU A 207 16.50 -1.14 7.60
N GLU A 208 17.51 -1.55 8.36
CA GLU A 208 17.39 -2.71 9.25
C GLU A 208 16.55 -2.42 10.49
N ILE A 209 16.61 -1.21 11.08
CA ILE A 209 15.72 -0.82 12.19
C ILE A 209 14.26 -0.71 11.72
N LEU A 210 14.03 -0.15 10.53
CA LEU A 210 12.68 -0.09 9.93
C LEU A 210 12.19 -1.48 9.53
N LYS A 211 13.07 -2.36 9.03
CA LYS A 211 12.70 -3.75 8.75
C LYS A 211 12.42 -4.52 10.03
N ASP A 212 13.22 -4.41 11.09
CA ASP A 212 13.00 -5.11 12.37
C ASP A 212 11.75 -4.64 13.09
N SER A 213 11.47 -3.33 13.08
CA SER A 213 10.24 -2.80 13.67
C SER A 213 8.99 -3.12 12.85
N MET A 214 9.13 -3.46 11.57
CA MET A 214 8.00 -3.79 10.69
C MET A 214 7.89 -5.29 10.36
N ARG A 215 8.92 -6.11 10.62
CA ARG A 215 9.03 -7.55 10.30
C ARG A 215 7.99 -8.42 11.02
N GLY A 216 7.39 -7.96 12.12
CA GLY A 216 6.37 -8.69 12.87
C GLY A 216 4.94 -8.21 12.68
N GLU A 217 4.72 -7.08 12.00
CA GLU A 217 3.43 -6.38 12.00
C GLU A 217 2.83 -6.16 10.60
N ILE A 218 3.59 -6.24 9.50
CA ILE A 218 3.02 -6.03 8.16
C ILE A 218 1.99 -7.12 7.80
N GLY A 219 2.23 -8.39 8.16
CA GLY A 219 1.30 -9.50 7.92
C GLY A 219 0.07 -9.55 8.84
N ARG A 220 0.05 -8.81 9.96
CA ARG A 220 -1.11 -8.77 10.90
C ARG A 220 -1.96 -7.51 10.81
N PHE A 221 -1.43 -6.44 10.23
CA PHE A 221 -2.07 -5.13 10.28
C PHE A 221 -3.06 -4.87 9.14
N TRP A 222 -3.13 -5.72 8.11
CA TRP A 222 -4.08 -5.52 7.00
C TRP A 222 -4.85 -6.79 6.63
N PRO A 223 -6.08 -6.98 7.18
CA PRO A 223 -6.99 -7.96 6.62
C PRO A 223 -7.50 -7.38 5.29
N GLY A 224 -6.83 -7.71 4.19
CA GLY A 224 -7.42 -7.57 2.88
C GLY A 224 -8.73 -8.35 2.86
N ARG A 225 -9.86 -7.67 2.62
CA ARG A 225 -10.96 -8.38 1.95
C ARG A 225 -10.45 -8.70 0.56
N THR A 226 -9.84 -9.86 0.42
CA THR A 226 -9.63 -10.48 -0.88
C THR A 226 -11.02 -10.68 -1.47
N ARG A 227 -11.44 -9.81 -2.41
CA ARG A 227 -12.48 -10.22 -3.35
C ARG A 227 -11.81 -11.27 -4.23
N VAL A 228 -12.11 -12.53 -3.97
CA VAL A 228 -11.85 -13.61 -4.92
C VAL A 228 -12.75 -13.29 -6.12
N TYR A 229 -12.15 -12.96 -7.26
CA TYR A 229 -12.87 -13.10 -8.52
C TYR A 229 -13.05 -14.61 -8.72
N GLU A 230 -14.28 -15.09 -8.54
CA GLU A 230 -14.68 -16.38 -9.09
C GLU A 230 -14.66 -16.22 -10.60
N ASP A 231 -13.58 -16.69 -11.23
CA ASP A 231 -13.53 -16.88 -12.66
C ASP A 231 -14.48 -18.05 -12.96
N SER A 232 -15.66 -17.74 -13.51
CA SER A 232 -16.62 -18.73 -13.99
C SER A 232 -15.97 -19.46 -15.16
N GLY A 233 -15.39 -20.62 -14.85
CA GLY A 233 -14.66 -21.45 -15.79
C GLY A 233 -15.51 -21.84 -16.99
N GLU A 234 -15.28 -21.16 -18.11
CA GLU A 234 -15.47 -21.74 -19.44
C GLU A 234 -14.14 -21.66 -20.20
N LEU A 235 -13.50 -22.82 -20.33
CA LEU A 235 -12.34 -23.01 -21.19
C LEU A 235 -12.79 -22.82 -22.65
N PRO A 236 -12.08 -22.02 -23.48
CA PRO A 236 -12.37 -21.98 -24.91
C PRO A 236 -11.96 -23.32 -25.55
N THR A 237 -12.91 -23.95 -26.22
CA THR A 237 -12.70 -25.16 -27.02
C THR A 237 -11.91 -24.81 -28.30
N PRO A 238 -10.99 -25.67 -28.76
CA PRO A 238 -10.21 -25.43 -29.97
C PRO A 238 -10.97 -25.92 -31.22
N GLY A 239 -11.31 -24.99 -32.12
CA GLY A 239 -11.81 -25.32 -33.47
C GLY A 239 -12.56 -24.14 -34.10
N GLY A 240 -12.26 -23.66 -35.30
CA GLY A 240 -11.35 -24.15 -36.31
C GLY A 240 -11.04 -23.04 -37.33
N TRP A 241 -9.96 -23.29 -38.07
CA TRP A 241 -9.66 -22.59 -39.31
C TRP A 241 -10.73 -22.93 -40.35
N GLN A 242 -11.41 -21.90 -40.86
CA GLN A 242 -11.93 -21.81 -42.24
C GLN A 242 -12.19 -20.35 -42.58
#